data_AF-A0A1H1KSK3-F1
#
_entry.id   AF-A0A1H1KSK3-F1
#
_cell.length_a   1.000
_cell.length_b   1.000
_cell.length_c   1.000
_cell.angle_alpha   90.00
_cell.angle_beta   90.00
_cell.angle_gamma   90.00
#
_symmetry.space_group_name_H-M   'P 1'
#
loop_
_entity.id
_entity.type
_entity.pdbx_description
1 polymer ?
#
loop_
_entity_poly.entity_id
_entity_poly.type
_entity_poly.pdbx_seq_one_letter_code
_entity_poly.pdbx_strand_id
1 'polypeptide(L)'
;MKTNRPKYSHKSGFKVPEDYFGKLEDKMLDNFNMQESVELKSTGSGFKVPDGYFDTLEETITSRTKQQKPRVISLFKKEYIFYAAAVITLFALLLGDFFKSGSNQNIGWDDIELSAMENYIDEGYEMGYIDLNSSEYSDFILNGGQLVQEEDFNSVNSDAVFEYIDENLEDPAFILE
;
A
#
# COMPACT_ATOMS: atom_id res chain seq x y z
N MET A 1 18.73 -10.13 -29.39
CA MET A 1 17.97 -8.86 -29.37
C MET A 1 16.50 -9.16 -29.64
N LYS A 2 15.60 -8.82 -28.70
CA LYS A 2 14.14 -9.01 -28.86
C LYS A 2 13.56 -7.81 -29.64
N THR A 3 12.78 -8.06 -30.70
CA THR A 3 12.15 -6.99 -31.50
C THR A 3 10.78 -6.62 -30.90
N ASN A 4 10.65 -5.39 -30.41
CA ASN A 4 9.40 -4.85 -29.89
C ASN A 4 8.45 -4.52 -31.05
N ARG A 5 7.31 -5.21 -31.15
CA ARG A 5 6.23 -4.85 -32.07
C ARG A 5 5.25 -3.89 -31.39
N PRO A 6 4.78 -2.82 -32.05
CA PRO A 6 3.80 -1.91 -31.45
C PRO A 6 2.46 -2.62 -31.20
N LYS A 7 1.89 -2.43 -30.00
CA LYS A 7 0.71 -3.15 -29.48
C LYS A 7 -0.64 -2.64 -30.03
N TYR A 8 -0.66 -1.59 -30.86
CA TYR A 8 -1.90 -1.02 -31.41
C TYR A 8 -1.79 -0.72 -32.91
N SER A 9 -2.90 -0.96 -33.63
CA SER A 9 -3.06 -0.64 -35.05
C SER A 9 -3.14 0.88 -35.25
N HIS A 10 -2.25 1.46 -36.05
CA HIS A 10 -2.24 2.88 -36.42
C HIS A 10 -3.41 3.30 -37.35
N LYS A 11 -4.49 2.53 -37.43
CA LYS A 11 -5.67 2.90 -38.24
C LYS A 11 -6.71 3.57 -37.34
N SER A 12 -6.69 4.90 -37.30
CA SER A 12 -7.82 5.70 -36.82
C SER A 12 -9.07 5.31 -37.62
N GLY A 13 -10.15 4.91 -36.94
CA GLY A 13 -11.41 4.50 -37.58
C GLY A 13 -12.16 5.64 -38.28
N PHE A 14 -11.68 6.88 -38.14
CA PHE A 14 -12.25 8.05 -38.78
C PHE A 14 -11.59 8.27 -40.13
N LYS A 15 -12.39 8.22 -41.20
CA LYS A 15 -11.98 8.59 -42.55
C LYS A 15 -12.78 9.82 -42.98
N VAL A 16 -12.09 10.81 -43.51
CA VAL A 16 -12.75 11.93 -44.19
C VAL A 16 -13.20 11.50 -45.58
N PRO A 17 -14.25 12.11 -46.15
CA PRO A 17 -14.61 11.92 -47.55
C PRO A 17 -13.42 12.23 -48.48
N GLU A 18 -13.39 11.55 -49.62
CA GLU A 18 -12.42 11.82 -50.66
C GLU A 18 -12.51 13.30 -51.08
N ASP A 19 -11.35 13.95 -51.22
CA ASP A 19 -11.26 15.35 -51.65
C ASP A 19 -11.86 16.40 -50.67
N TYR A 20 -12.11 16.02 -49.40
CA TYR A 20 -12.63 16.95 -48.37
C TYR A 20 -11.75 18.19 -48.19
N PHE A 21 -10.44 18.00 -48.05
CA PHE A 21 -9.50 19.09 -47.83
C PHE A 21 -9.18 19.87 -49.12
N GLY A 22 -9.29 19.23 -50.30
CA GLY A 22 -9.09 19.91 -51.58
C GLY A 22 -10.17 20.94 -51.87
N LYS A 23 -11.43 20.64 -51.51
CA LYS A 23 -12.59 21.54 -51.69
C LYS A 23 -12.92 22.41 -50.49
N LEU A 24 -12.12 22.36 -49.43
CA LEU A 24 -12.40 23.08 -48.20
C LEU A 24 -12.31 24.60 -48.42
N GLU A 25 -11.28 25.04 -49.14
CA GLU A 25 -11.04 26.45 -49.44
C GLU A 25 -12.14 27.02 -50.33
N ASP A 26 -12.47 26.33 -51.42
CA ASP A 26 -13.56 26.71 -52.33
C ASP A 26 -14.89 26.83 -51.59
N LYS A 27 -15.23 25.87 -50.72
CA LYS A 27 -16.46 25.92 -49.91
C LYS A 27 -16.48 27.07 -48.91
N MET A 28 -15.34 27.41 -48.32
CA MET A 28 -15.22 28.56 -47.41
C MET A 28 -15.46 29.86 -48.19
N LEU A 29 -14.79 30.02 -49.33
CA LEU A 29 -14.94 31.19 -50.20
C LEU A 29 -16.36 31.33 -50.74
N ASP A 30 -16.98 30.24 -51.20
CA ASP A 30 -18.38 30.24 -51.65
C ASP A 30 -19.33 30.69 -50.53
N ASN A 31 -19.12 30.22 -49.29
CA ASN A 31 -19.93 30.65 -48.15
C ASN A 31 -19.76 32.14 -47.82
N PHE A 32 -18.55 32.70 -47.94
CA PHE A 32 -18.30 34.13 -47.75
C PHE A 32 -18.93 34.98 -48.86
N ASN A 33 -18.76 34.56 -50.12
CA ASN A 33 -19.32 35.25 -51.28
C ASN A 33 -20.86 35.20 -51.27
N MET A 34 -21.46 34.09 -50.82
CA MET A 34 -22.91 33.99 -50.60
C MET A 34 -23.38 34.89 -49.45
N GLN A 35 -22.60 35.05 -48.38
CA GLN A 35 -22.90 35.98 -47.29
C GLN A 35 -22.78 37.45 -47.70
N GLU A 36 -21.90 37.80 -48.63
CA GLU A 36 -21.76 39.18 -49.13
C GLU A 36 -23.00 39.64 -49.95
N SER A 37 -23.69 38.70 -50.60
CA SER A 37 -24.96 38.96 -51.31
C SER A 37 -26.18 39.12 -50.39
N VAL A 38 -26.07 38.70 -49.14
CA VAL A 38 -27.04 39.03 -48.10
C VAL A 38 -26.57 40.34 -47.51
N GLU A 39 -27.14 41.46 -47.95
CA GLU A 39 -26.98 42.75 -47.28
C GLU A 39 -27.04 42.52 -45.78
N LEU A 40 -25.90 42.63 -45.10
CA LEU A 40 -25.83 42.62 -43.65
C LEU A 40 -26.71 43.78 -43.24
N LYS A 41 -27.97 43.50 -42.86
CA LYS A 41 -28.95 44.50 -42.45
C LYS A 41 -28.35 45.26 -41.28
N SER A 42 -27.66 46.34 -41.60
CA SER A 42 -26.91 47.21 -40.70
C SER A 42 -27.86 48.16 -39.97
N THR A 43 -28.98 47.63 -39.50
CA THR A 43 -30.01 48.39 -38.79
C THR A 43 -30.72 47.49 -37.78
N GLY A 44 -29.94 46.90 -36.87
CA GLY A 44 -30.49 46.47 -35.57
C GLY A 44 -30.29 45.03 -35.13
N SER A 45 -29.47 44.21 -35.79
CA SER A 45 -29.20 42.83 -35.35
C SER A 45 -28.07 42.70 -34.30
N GLY A 46 -27.48 43.80 -33.86
CA GLY A 46 -26.55 43.78 -32.73
C GLY A 46 -27.28 43.49 -31.42
N PHE A 47 -26.61 42.80 -30.50
CA PHE A 47 -27.09 42.63 -29.13
C PHE A 47 -27.27 44.01 -28.48
N LYS A 48 -28.51 44.50 -28.42
CA LYS A 48 -28.85 45.68 -27.63
C LYS A 48 -29.04 45.25 -26.19
N VAL A 49 -28.37 45.93 -25.28
CA VAL A 49 -28.65 45.78 -23.85
C VAL A 49 -30.01 46.42 -23.53
N PRO A 50 -30.76 45.90 -22.55
CA PRO A 50 -31.98 46.55 -22.07
C PRO A 50 -31.70 47.99 -21.59
N ASP A 51 -32.70 48.86 -21.74
CA ASP A 51 -32.64 50.21 -21.19
C ASP A 51 -32.39 50.15 -19.68
N GLY A 52 -31.40 50.91 -19.20
CA GLY A 52 -31.00 50.95 -17.79
C GLY A 52 -30.20 49.73 -17.29
N TYR A 53 -29.73 48.84 -18.18
CA TYR A 53 -28.86 47.71 -17.80
C TYR A 53 -27.65 48.16 -16.98
N PHE A 54 -26.96 49.22 -17.43
CA PHE A 54 -25.76 49.72 -16.75
C PHE A 54 -26.07 50.48 -15.45
N ASP A 55 -27.31 50.96 -15.27
CA ASP A 55 -27.72 51.69 -14.07
C ASP A 55 -27.81 50.77 -12.83
N THR A 56 -28.17 49.50 -13.05
CA THR A 56 -28.32 48.50 -11.97
C THR A 56 -27.18 47.49 -11.92
N LEU A 57 -26.25 47.53 -12.88
CA LEU A 57 -25.15 46.59 -13.01
C LEU A 57 -24.21 46.64 -11.79
N GLU A 58 -23.84 47.84 -11.36
CA GLU A 58 -22.92 48.04 -10.22
C GLU A 58 -23.52 47.49 -8.91
N GLU A 59 -24.80 47.78 -8.66
CA GLU A 59 -25.52 47.28 -7.48
C GLU A 59 -25.68 45.76 -7.52
N THR A 60 -25.96 45.19 -8.70
CA THR A 60 -26.08 43.75 -8.91
C THR A 60 -24.74 43.03 -8.67
N ILE A 61 -23.63 43.58 -9.17
CA ILE A 61 -22.30 43.02 -8.93
C ILE A 61 -21.95 43.12 -7.45
N THR A 62 -22.18 44.28 -6.82
CA THR A 62 -21.84 44.52 -5.41
C THR A 62 -22.67 43.65 -4.46
N SER A 63 -23.97 43.46 -4.73
CA SER A 63 -24.83 42.58 -3.93
C SER A 63 -24.42 41.10 -4.04
N ARG A 64 -23.94 40.65 -5.20
CA ARG A 64 -23.45 39.28 -5.41
C ARG A 64 -22.01 39.05 -4.92
N THR A 65 -21.18 40.10 -4.87
CA THR A 65 -19.79 40.02 -4.41
C THR A 65 -19.60 40.36 -2.94
N LYS A 66 -20.61 40.96 -2.27
CA LYS A 66 -20.71 40.99 -0.81
C LYS A 66 -20.84 39.56 -0.31
N GLN A 67 -19.69 38.92 -0.13
CA GLN A 67 -19.58 37.56 0.36
C GLN A 67 -20.32 37.45 1.68
N GLN A 68 -21.41 36.68 1.67
CA GLN A 68 -21.87 36.08 2.92
C GLN A 68 -20.72 35.20 3.38
N LYS A 69 -20.02 35.60 4.44
CA LYS A 69 -18.97 34.79 5.05
C LYS A 69 -19.60 33.42 5.29
N PRO A 70 -19.14 32.34 4.62
CA PRO A 70 -19.66 31.02 4.91
C PRO A 70 -19.43 30.79 6.41
N ARG A 71 -20.42 30.20 7.09
CA ARG A 71 -20.27 29.78 8.48
C ARG A 71 -19.15 28.73 8.55
N VAL A 72 -17.93 29.20 8.74
CA VAL A 72 -16.76 28.35 9.00
C VAL A 72 -16.90 27.81 10.40
N ILE A 73 -17.33 26.55 10.49
CA ILE A 73 -17.23 25.78 11.72
C ILE A 73 -15.84 25.13 11.76
N SER A 74 -15.17 25.24 12.91
CA SER A 74 -13.91 24.53 13.11
C SER A 74 -14.18 23.02 13.23
N LEU A 75 -13.57 22.23 12.35
CA LEU A 75 -13.73 20.77 12.30
C LEU A 75 -12.98 20.04 13.42
N PHE A 76 -11.92 20.66 13.96
CA PHE A 76 -11.07 20.06 14.99
C PHE A 76 -11.15 20.85 16.28
N LYS A 77 -11.93 20.36 17.24
CA LYS A 77 -11.95 20.89 18.61
C LYS A 77 -10.90 20.14 19.44
N LYS A 78 -10.02 20.89 20.12
CA LYS A 78 -8.92 20.34 20.94
C LYS A 78 -9.41 19.40 22.05
N GLU A 79 -10.64 19.59 22.51
CA GLU A 79 -11.30 18.77 23.53
C GLU A 79 -11.43 17.29 23.11
N TYR A 80 -11.67 17.02 21.82
CA TYR A 80 -11.79 15.64 21.33
C TYR A 80 -10.45 14.99 21.01
N ILE A 81 -9.37 15.77 20.89
CA ILE A 81 -8.04 15.24 20.57
C ILE A 81 -7.51 14.40 21.75
N PHE A 82 -7.71 14.86 22.98
CA PHE A 82 -7.31 14.11 24.17
C PHE A 82 -8.14 12.83 24.36
N TYR A 83 -9.43 12.86 24.05
CA TYR A 83 -10.28 11.67 24.09
C TYR A 83 -9.88 10.63 23.03
N ALA A 84 -9.64 11.07 21.80
CA ALA A 84 -9.18 10.19 20.72
C ALA A 84 -7.82 9.56 21.04
N ALA A 85 -6.90 10.32 21.65
CA ALA A 85 -5.60 9.81 22.09
C ALA A 85 -5.75 8.67 23.11
N ALA A 86 -6.62 8.82 24.13
CA ALA A 86 -6.86 7.77 25.12
C ALA A 86 -7.43 6.48 24.51
N VAL A 87 -8.36 6.59 23.56
CA VAL A 87 -8.93 5.43 22.85
C VAL A 87 -7.87 4.72 22.02
N ILE A 88 -7.02 5.46 21.32
CA ILE A 88 -5.90 4.88 20.55
C ILE A 88 -4.90 4.19 21.49
N THR A 89 -4.60 4.75 22.66
CA THR A 89 -3.72 4.11 23.64
C THR A 89 -4.28 2.78 24.13
N LEU A 90 -5.58 2.72 24.46
CA LEU A 90 -6.23 1.46 24.85
C LEU A 90 -6.22 0.44 23.71
N PHE A 91 -6.50 0.87 22.48
CA PHE A 91 -6.47 -0.01 21.31
C PHE A 91 -5.05 -0.50 21.00
N ALA A 92 -4.04 0.36 21.14
CA ALA A 92 -2.63 0.01 20.99
C ALA A 92 -2.11 -0.88 22.12
N LEU A 93 -2.64 -0.79 23.34
CA LEU A 93 -2.30 -1.69 24.43
C LEU A 93 -2.90 -3.08 24.21
N LEU A 94 -4.13 -3.15 23.67
CA LEU A 94 -4.82 -4.41 23.40
C LEU A 94 -4.37 -5.11 22.10
N LEU A 95 -3.97 -4.36 21.06
CA LEU A 95 -3.58 -4.91 19.75
C LEU A 95 -2.13 -4.61 19.35
N GLY A 96 -1.34 -3.99 20.23
CA GLY A 96 0.03 -3.56 19.93
C GLY A 96 0.97 -4.69 19.54
N ASP A 97 0.77 -5.87 20.13
CA ASP A 97 1.57 -7.06 19.81
C ASP A 97 1.19 -7.71 18.47
N PHE A 98 0.00 -7.44 17.94
CA PHE A 98 -0.44 -7.99 16.64
C PHE A 98 0.22 -7.31 15.43
N PHE A 99 0.74 -6.08 15.60
CA PHE A 99 1.38 -5.29 14.54
C PHE A 99 2.92 -5.25 14.63
N LYS A 100 3.54 -6.03 15.53
CA LYS A 100 5.00 -6.27 15.49
C LYS A 100 5.35 -7.13 14.27
N SER A 101 5.28 -6.52 13.09
CA SER A 101 5.73 -7.10 11.83
C SER A 101 7.24 -6.89 11.72
N GLY A 102 7.99 -8.00 11.77
CA GLY A 102 9.41 -8.04 11.43
C GLY A 102 10.33 -7.59 12.56
N SER A 103 10.32 -8.30 13.68
CA SER A 103 11.50 -8.30 14.54
C SER A 103 12.51 -9.28 13.95
N ASN A 104 13.64 -8.78 13.45
CA ASN A 104 14.89 -9.57 13.41
C ASN A 104 15.35 -9.78 14.86
N GLN A 105 14.54 -10.44 15.70
CA GLN A 105 15.07 -10.99 16.94
C GLN A 105 15.91 -12.17 16.49
N ASN A 106 17.20 -12.06 16.76
CA ASN A 106 18.08 -13.21 16.68
C ASN A 106 17.61 -14.16 17.79
N ILE A 107 16.83 -15.17 17.42
CA ILE A 107 16.33 -16.18 18.37
C ILE A 107 17.56 -16.91 18.90
N GLY A 108 17.82 -16.78 20.19
CA GLY A 108 18.94 -17.42 20.87
C GLY A 108 18.48 -18.68 21.62
N TRP A 109 19.44 -19.49 22.07
CA TRP A 109 19.18 -20.66 22.92
C TRP A 109 18.50 -20.29 24.24
N ASP A 110 18.76 -19.09 24.75
CA ASP A 110 18.15 -18.54 25.97
C ASP A 110 16.63 -18.27 25.81
N ASP A 111 16.12 -18.22 24.57
CA ASP A 111 14.71 -18.01 24.28
C ASP A 111 13.90 -19.32 24.22
N ILE A 112 14.56 -20.48 24.23
CA ILE A 112 13.90 -21.79 24.21
C ILE A 112 13.40 -22.12 25.62
N GLU A 113 12.08 -22.19 25.76
CA GLU A 113 11.47 -22.59 27.04
C GLU A 113 11.69 -24.09 27.29
N LEU A 114 12.10 -24.43 28.51
CA LEU A 114 12.31 -25.83 28.92
C LEU A 114 11.06 -26.70 28.67
N SER A 115 9.87 -26.14 28.90
CA SER A 115 8.60 -26.84 28.65
C SER A 115 8.38 -27.16 27.17
N ALA A 116 8.87 -26.33 26.25
CA ALA A 116 8.81 -26.60 24.82
C ALA A 116 9.73 -27.75 24.43
N MET A 117 10.93 -27.80 25.02
CA MET A 117 11.89 -28.89 24.81
C MET A 117 11.39 -30.22 25.40
N GLU A 118 10.81 -30.20 26.60
CA GLU A 118 10.17 -31.37 27.22
C GLU A 118 9.05 -31.92 26.33
N ASN A 119 8.16 -31.06 25.83
CA ASN A 119 7.08 -31.47 24.93
C ASN A 119 7.61 -32.06 23.61
N TYR A 120 8.63 -31.46 23.00
CA TYR A 120 9.23 -31.96 21.76
C TYR A 120 9.83 -33.36 21.95
N ILE A 121 10.52 -33.57 23.06
CA ILE A 121 11.11 -34.86 23.39
C ILE A 121 10.01 -35.90 23.63
N ASP A 122 9.01 -35.59 24.45
CA ASP A 122 7.89 -36.49 24.76
C ASP A 122 7.10 -36.87 23.49
N GLU A 123 6.79 -35.90 22.63
CA GLU A 123 6.10 -36.14 21.37
C GLU A 123 6.93 -36.97 20.40
N GLY A 124 8.24 -36.71 20.30
CA GLY A 124 9.16 -37.49 19.46
C GLY A 124 9.30 -38.94 19.92
N TYR A 125 9.26 -39.20 21.23
CA TYR A 125 9.19 -40.55 21.78
C TYR A 125 7.87 -41.25 21.45
N GLU A 126 6.74 -40.55 21.59
CA GLU A 126 5.41 -41.11 21.32
C GLU A 126 5.20 -41.42 19.83
N MET A 127 5.68 -40.54 18.94
CA MET A 127 5.65 -40.72 17.48
C MET A 127 6.72 -41.72 16.95
N GLY A 128 7.68 -42.13 17.78
CA GLY A 128 8.68 -43.15 17.45
C GLY A 128 9.81 -42.67 16.52
N TYR A 129 10.02 -41.36 16.40
CA TYR A 129 11.19 -40.79 15.69
C TYR A 129 12.39 -40.59 16.61
N ILE A 130 12.16 -40.51 17.93
CA ILE A 130 13.18 -40.50 18.97
C ILE A 130 13.15 -41.87 19.66
N ASP A 131 14.05 -42.77 19.26
CA ASP A 131 14.25 -44.07 19.91
C ASP A 131 15.45 -43.96 20.84
N LEU A 132 15.21 -43.48 22.08
CA LEU A 132 16.27 -43.45 23.10
C LEU A 132 16.03 -44.60 24.08
N ASN A 133 16.97 -45.55 24.10
CA ASN A 133 17.00 -46.54 25.17
C ASN A 133 17.57 -45.89 26.44
N SER A 134 17.06 -46.27 27.61
CA SER A 134 17.54 -45.81 28.93
C SER A 134 19.07 -45.86 29.11
N SER A 135 19.77 -46.78 28.43
CA SER A 135 21.23 -46.88 28.44
C SER A 135 21.94 -45.87 27.55
N GLU A 136 21.30 -45.38 26.49
CA GLU A 136 21.87 -44.37 25.58
C GLU A 136 21.68 -42.97 26.16
N TYR A 137 20.59 -42.75 26.91
CA TYR A 137 20.34 -41.50 27.64
C TYR A 137 21.46 -41.15 28.63
N SER A 138 22.03 -42.16 29.30
CA SER A 138 23.15 -41.93 30.22
C SER A 138 24.41 -41.44 29.51
N ASP A 139 24.63 -41.79 28.25
CA ASP A 139 25.81 -41.36 27.50
C ASP A 139 25.70 -39.89 27.05
N PHE A 140 24.48 -39.38 26.86
CA PHE A 140 24.23 -37.98 26.50
C PHE A 140 24.21 -37.03 27.71
N ILE A 141 23.74 -37.49 28.86
CA ILE A 141 23.67 -36.68 30.09
C ILE A 141 24.95 -36.76 30.91
N LEU A 142 25.84 -37.72 30.64
CA LEU A 142 27.13 -37.83 31.32
C LEU A 142 28.29 -37.38 30.42
N ASN A 143 28.88 -36.24 30.73
CA ASN A 143 30.16 -35.85 30.13
C ASN A 143 31.30 -36.40 30.99
N GLY A 144 31.98 -37.45 30.51
CA GLY A 144 33.10 -38.07 31.24
C GLY A 144 32.70 -38.74 32.57
N GLY A 145 31.43 -39.12 32.72
CA GLY A 145 30.89 -39.73 33.94
C GLY A 145 30.32 -38.76 34.98
N GLN A 146 30.30 -37.45 34.67
CA GLN A 146 29.62 -36.43 35.48
C GLN A 146 28.35 -35.95 34.77
N LEU A 147 27.27 -35.73 35.54
CA LEU A 147 26.02 -35.16 35.02
C LEU A 147 26.31 -33.78 34.40
N VAL A 148 25.89 -33.59 33.16
CA VAL A 148 25.93 -32.32 32.44
C VAL A 148 25.03 -31.34 33.18
N GLN A 149 25.56 -30.17 33.51
CA GLN A 149 24.83 -29.10 34.19
C GLN A 149 24.69 -27.89 33.26
N GLU A 150 23.79 -26.97 33.61
CA GLU A 150 23.51 -25.75 32.85
C GLU A 150 24.79 -24.92 32.61
N GLU A 151 25.74 -24.95 33.56
CA GLU A 151 26.99 -24.22 33.42
C GLU A 151 27.90 -24.74 32.30
N ASP A 152 27.77 -26.00 31.89
CA ASP A 152 28.58 -26.60 30.82
C ASP A 152 28.21 -26.02 29.44
N PHE A 153 26.94 -25.62 29.27
CA PHE A 153 26.43 -25.03 28.03
C PHE A 153 26.85 -23.57 27.82
N ASN A 154 27.26 -22.85 28.87
CA ASN A 154 27.74 -21.46 28.77
C ASN A 154 29.00 -21.31 27.90
N SER A 155 29.74 -22.40 27.69
CA SER A 155 30.96 -22.43 26.88
C SER A 155 30.71 -22.80 25.42
N VAL A 156 29.49 -23.25 25.10
CA VAL A 156 29.12 -23.71 23.77
C VAL A 156 28.81 -22.50 22.90
N ASN A 157 29.50 -22.41 21.76
CA ASN A 157 29.29 -21.32 20.82
C ASN A 157 28.00 -21.57 20.02
N SER A 158 27.04 -20.66 20.14
CA SER A 158 25.74 -20.77 19.47
C SER A 158 25.84 -20.90 17.95
N ASP A 159 26.74 -20.15 17.30
CA ASP A 159 26.91 -20.18 15.85
C ASP A 159 27.42 -21.54 15.36
N ALA A 160 28.36 -22.15 16.10
CA ALA A 160 28.88 -23.48 15.78
C ALA A 160 27.83 -24.59 15.94
N VAL A 161 26.90 -24.44 16.89
CA VAL A 161 25.78 -25.38 17.05
C VAL A 161 24.78 -25.23 15.91
N PHE A 162 24.46 -24.00 15.50
CA PHE A 162 23.59 -23.77 14.34
C PHE A 162 24.18 -24.36 13.07
N GLU A 163 25.48 -24.17 12.84
CA GLU A 163 26.20 -24.76 11.70
C GLU A 163 26.18 -26.30 11.75
N TYR A 164 26.42 -26.90 12.91
CA TYR A 164 26.35 -28.35 13.07
C TYR A 164 24.93 -28.90 12.80
N ILE A 165 23.89 -28.24 13.30
CA ILE A 165 22.50 -28.64 13.09
C ILE A 165 22.12 -28.50 11.62
N ASP A 166 22.51 -27.40 10.96
CA ASP A 166 22.26 -27.18 9.53
C ASP A 166 22.98 -28.23 8.65
N GLU A 167 24.20 -28.62 9.01
CA GLU A 167 24.95 -29.66 8.28
C GLU A 167 24.42 -31.08 8.50
N ASN A 168 23.77 -31.37 9.64
CA ASN A 168 23.32 -32.71 10.02
C ASN A 168 21.80 -32.91 9.91
N LEU A 169 21.02 -31.89 9.53
CA LEU A 169 19.61 -32.06 9.19
C LEU A 169 19.45 -32.61 7.77
N GLU A 170 18.79 -33.77 7.63
CA GLU A 170 18.45 -34.33 6.31
C GLU A 170 17.37 -33.52 5.57
N ASP A 171 16.48 -32.80 6.29
CA ASP A 171 15.46 -31.94 5.69
C ASP A 171 15.19 -30.67 6.54
N PRO A 172 15.55 -29.46 6.06
CA PRO A 172 15.35 -28.21 6.79
C PRO A 172 13.88 -27.85 7.03
N ALA A 173 12.92 -28.60 6.46
CA ALA A 173 11.49 -28.43 6.74
C ALA A 173 11.10 -28.75 8.18
N PHE A 174 11.86 -29.59 8.91
CA PHE A 174 11.56 -29.96 10.30
C PHE A 174 11.79 -28.84 11.33
N ILE A 175 12.42 -27.72 10.92
CA ILE A 175 12.64 -26.55 11.80
C ILE A 175 11.42 -25.61 11.80
N LEU A 176 10.47 -25.79 10.88
CA LEU A 176 9.39 -24.84 10.60
C LEU A 176 7.97 -25.38 10.79
N GLU A 177 7.80 -26.60 11.30
CA GLU A 177 6.51 -27.16 11.75
C GLU A 177 6.45 -27.17 13.27
#